data_AF-A0A1X7TUF0-F1
#
_entry.id   AF-A0A1X7TUF0-F1
#
_cell.length_a   1.000
_cell.length_b   1.000
_cell.length_c   1.000
_cell.angle_alpha   90.00
_cell.angle_beta   90.00
_cell.angle_gamma   90.00
#
_symmetry.space_group_name_H-M   'P 1'
#
loop_
_entity.id
_entity.type
_entity.pdbx_description
1 polymer ?
#
loop_
_entity_poly.entity_id
_entity_poly.type
_entity_poly.pdbx_seq_one_letter_code
_entity_poly.pdbx_strand_id
1 'polypeptide(L)'
;TTCSRRGHFLGALRVGYVSVHVTAIIVICAIVGCENQSKRDKEKSFYRLASIISHQGAQTVSLSRRRQEAWLAKIKRKSFLPKQYYNIRVCSDHFINGSPSKL
;
A
#
# COMPACT_ATOMS: atom_id res chain seq x y z
N THR A 1 27.99 -50.85 -11.55
CA THR A 1 28.96 -50.18 -12.43
C THR A 1 28.79 -48.69 -12.22
N THR A 2 29.45 -48.09 -11.22
CA THR A 2 30.81 -47.50 -11.33
C THR A 2 30.86 -46.48 -12.47
N CYS A 3 31.34 -45.25 -12.34
CA CYS A 3 32.34 -44.77 -11.41
C CYS A 3 32.52 -43.26 -11.64
N SER A 4 32.79 -42.52 -10.56
CA SER A 4 33.93 -41.58 -10.45
C SER A 4 33.95 -40.31 -11.32
N ARG A 5 34.52 -39.18 -10.88
CA ARG A 5 35.37 -38.89 -9.72
C ARG A 5 35.55 -37.37 -9.58
N ARG A 6 35.75 -36.95 -8.32
CA ARG A 6 36.73 -35.95 -7.80
C ARG A 6 36.82 -34.62 -8.55
N GLY A 7 36.46 -33.53 -7.89
CA GLY A 7 37.34 -32.83 -6.94
C GLY A 7 37.46 -31.39 -7.47
N HIS A 8 37.84 -30.34 -6.76
CA HIS A 8 38.51 -30.15 -5.48
C HIS A 8 38.33 -28.64 -5.18
N PHE A 9 38.20 -28.30 -3.90
CA PHE A 9 38.60 -27.05 -3.25
C PHE A 9 38.79 -25.76 -4.09
N LEU A 10 38.12 -24.68 -3.69
CA LEU A 10 38.70 -23.45 -3.12
C LEU A 10 37.78 -22.25 -3.37
N GLY A 11 37.63 -21.41 -2.34
CA GLY A 11 37.12 -20.05 -2.49
C GLY A 11 35.76 -19.80 -1.86
N ALA A 12 35.66 -19.94 -0.54
CA ALA A 12 34.66 -19.21 0.22
C ALA A 12 35.02 -17.71 0.17
N LEU A 13 34.71 -17.01 -0.92
CA LEU A 13 34.43 -15.60 -0.82
C LEU A 13 33.04 -15.48 -0.21
N ARG A 14 33.01 -15.31 1.12
CA ARG A 14 31.90 -14.64 1.78
C ARG A 14 31.87 -13.21 1.24
N VAL A 15 31.29 -13.03 0.06
CA VAL A 15 30.74 -11.73 -0.31
C VAL A 15 29.72 -11.48 0.78
N GLY A 16 30.05 -10.54 1.67
CA GLY A 16 29.11 -10.00 2.64
C GLY A 16 27.97 -9.40 1.85
N TYR A 17 26.99 -10.23 1.50
CA TYR A 17 25.69 -9.78 1.09
C TYR A 17 25.11 -9.18 2.35
N VAL A 18 25.27 -7.86 2.48
CA VAL A 18 24.52 -7.08 3.44
C VAL A 18 23.09 -7.38 3.09
N SER A 19 22.47 -8.29 3.83
CA SER A 19 21.07 -8.61 3.70
C SER A 19 20.37 -7.34 4.14
N VAL A 20 20.16 -6.43 3.20
CA VAL A 20 19.34 -5.26 3.39
C VAL A 20 17.96 -5.85 3.53
N HIS A 21 17.61 -6.23 4.76
CA HIS A 21 16.24 -6.39 5.17
C HIS A 21 15.63 -4.98 5.12
N VAL A 22 15.46 -4.45 3.91
CA VAL A 22 14.49 -3.41 3.62
C VAL A 22 13.19 -4.08 4.00
N THR A 23 12.70 -3.81 5.20
CA THR A 23 11.33 -4.10 5.60
C THR A 23 10.46 -3.22 4.71
N ALA A 24 10.28 -3.68 3.47
CA ALA A 24 9.49 -3.00 2.46
C ALA A 24 8.10 -2.82 3.07
N ILE A 25 7.70 -1.56 3.27
CA ILE A 25 6.38 -1.24 3.81
C ILE A 25 5.36 -1.77 2.82
N ILE A 26 4.73 -2.90 3.17
CA ILE A 26 3.68 -3.50 2.36
C ILE A 26 2.43 -2.66 2.55
N VAL A 27 1.93 -2.11 1.45
CA VAL A 27 0.67 -1.38 1.44
C VAL A 27 -0.43 -2.35 1.06
N ILE A 28 -1.45 -2.47 1.91
CA ILE A 28 -2.64 -3.28 1.68
C ILE A 28 -3.86 -2.39 1.47
N CYS A 29 -4.81 -2.84 0.65
CA CYS A 29 -6.07 -2.13 0.50
C CYS A 29 -6.92 -2.21 1.78
N ALA A 30 -7.50 -1.07 2.17
CA ALA A 30 -8.35 -0.96 3.34
C ALA A 30 -9.81 -1.40 3.11
N ILE A 31 -10.21 -1.64 1.86
CA ILE A 31 -11.57 -2.11 1.55
C ILE A 31 -11.72 -3.57 1.97
N VAL A 32 -12.87 -3.91 2.57
CA VAL A 32 -13.18 -5.28 2.99
C VAL A 32 -13.29 -6.19 1.76
N GLY A 33 -12.59 -7.31 1.78
CA GLY A 33 -12.55 -8.27 0.67
C GLY A 33 -11.58 -7.93 -0.46
N CYS A 34 -10.79 -6.86 -0.34
CA CYS A 34 -9.73 -6.54 -1.31
C CYS A 34 -8.37 -7.02 -0.79
N GLU A 35 -7.76 -7.96 -1.51
CA GLU A 35 -6.46 -8.56 -1.17
C GLU A 35 -5.27 -7.95 -1.92
N ASN A 36 -5.53 -6.85 -2.65
CA ASN A 36 -4.52 -6.13 -3.41
C ASN A 36 -3.44 -5.58 -2.45
N GLN A 37 -2.18 -5.85 -2.78
CA GLN A 37 -1.01 -5.42 -2.01
C GLN A 37 0.12 -4.89 -2.90
N SER A 38 0.81 -3.83 -2.47
CA SER A 38 1.86 -3.19 -3.28
C SER A 38 3.03 -4.10 -3.65
N LYS A 39 3.30 -5.13 -2.84
CA LYS A 39 4.39 -6.09 -3.08
C LYS A 39 4.08 -7.03 -4.25
N ARG A 40 2.82 -7.44 -4.41
CA ARG A 40 2.35 -8.39 -5.44
C ARG A 40 1.82 -7.64 -6.66
N ASP A 41 0.99 -6.64 -6.41
CA ASP A 41 0.22 -5.90 -7.40
C ASP A 41 0.92 -4.57 -7.73
N LYS A 42 2.08 -4.66 -8.39
CA LYS A 42 2.94 -3.49 -8.68
C LYS A 42 2.32 -2.50 -9.66
N GLU A 43 1.38 -2.95 -10.48
CA GLU A 43 0.68 -2.13 -11.48
C GLU A 43 -0.42 -1.25 -10.84
N LYS A 44 -0.85 -1.57 -9.62
CA LYS A 44 -1.94 -0.88 -8.95
C LYS A 44 -1.42 0.30 -8.15
N SER A 45 -2.12 1.42 -8.26
CA SER A 45 -1.85 2.61 -7.46
C SER A 45 -2.61 2.57 -6.14
N PHE A 46 -1.96 2.96 -5.05
CA PHE A 46 -2.56 2.98 -3.71
C PHE A 46 -2.69 4.41 -3.20
N TYR A 47 -3.92 4.90 -3.13
CA TYR A 47 -4.25 6.27 -2.74
C TYR A 47 -4.53 6.38 -1.25
N ARG A 48 -4.10 7.48 -0.65
CA ARG A 48 -4.39 7.81 0.75
C ARG A 48 -5.86 8.21 0.91
N LEU A 49 -6.41 7.94 2.09
CA LEU A 49 -7.71 8.47 2.47
C LEU A 49 -7.74 10.00 2.30
N ALA A 50 -8.82 10.52 1.74
CA ALA A 50 -9.00 11.97 1.56
C ALA A 50 -8.88 12.69 2.91
N SER A 51 -8.01 13.69 2.99
CA SER A 51 -7.91 14.59 4.14
C SER A 51 -8.88 15.76 4.01
N ILE A 52 -9.25 16.34 5.15
CA ILE A 52 -10.06 17.56 5.18
C ILE A 52 -9.13 18.75 4.91
N ILE A 53 -9.44 19.53 3.89
CA ILE A 53 -8.65 20.71 3.50
C ILE A 53 -9.28 21.94 4.13
N SER A 54 -8.67 22.47 5.20
CA SER A 54 -9.20 23.61 5.97
C SER A 54 -8.85 24.99 5.43
N HIS A 55 -7.79 25.12 4.64
CA HIS A 55 -7.21 26.41 4.27
C HIS A 55 -7.73 27.01 2.95
N GLN A 56 -8.57 26.29 2.20
CA GLN A 56 -9.04 26.70 0.86
C GLN A 56 -10.49 27.24 0.86
N GLY A 57 -10.99 27.66 2.02
CA GLY A 57 -12.34 28.21 2.18
C GLY A 57 -13.40 27.18 2.60
N ALA A 58 -14.58 27.69 3.01
CA ALA A 58 -15.63 26.89 3.63
C ALA A 58 -16.25 25.84 2.69
N GLN A 59 -16.36 26.15 1.38
CA GLN A 59 -16.91 25.20 0.41
C GLN A 59 -16.00 23.97 0.26
N THR A 60 -14.70 24.18 0.10
CA THR A 60 -13.70 23.10 -0.02
C THR A 60 -13.64 22.22 1.23
N VAL A 61 -13.81 22.83 2.42
CA VAL A 61 -13.95 22.08 3.69
C VAL A 61 -15.15 21.15 3.65
N SER A 62 -16.31 21.66 3.23
CA SER A 62 -17.54 20.87 3.19
C SER A 62 -17.44 19.70 2.19
N LEU A 63 -16.86 19.94 1.01
CA LEU A 63 -16.69 18.92 -0.02
C LEU A 63 -15.66 17.87 0.37
N SER A 64 -14.52 18.28 0.93
CA SER A 64 -13.47 17.36 1.41
C SER A 64 -13.97 16.49 2.57
N ARG A 65 -14.77 17.05 3.49
CA ARG A 65 -15.43 16.29 4.55
C ARG A 65 -16.41 15.25 3.99
N ARG A 66 -17.36 15.66 3.13
CA ARG A 66 -18.31 14.72 2.49
C ARG A 66 -17.60 13.59 1.77
N ARG A 67 -16.48 13.92 1.10
CA ARG A 67 -15.66 12.93 0.41
C ARG A 67 -15.01 11.93 1.37
N GLN A 68 -14.43 12.42 2.47
CA GLN A 68 -13.83 11.56 3.49
C GLN A 68 -14.89 10.63 4.11
N GLU A 69 -16.07 11.15 4.43
CA GLU A 69 -17.20 10.38 4.96
C GLU A 69 -17.65 9.29 3.97
N ALA A 70 -17.76 9.60 2.69
CA ALA A 70 -18.10 8.61 1.66
C ALA A 70 -17.07 7.48 1.56
N TRP A 71 -15.77 7.80 1.69
CA TRP A 71 -14.72 6.78 1.72
C TRP A 71 -14.80 5.90 2.98
N LEU A 72 -14.98 6.51 4.15
CA LEU A 72 -15.13 5.80 5.42
C LEU A 72 -16.35 4.85 5.39
N ALA A 73 -17.47 5.33 4.83
CA ALA A 73 -18.68 4.53 4.65
C ALA A 73 -18.44 3.30 3.75
N LYS A 74 -17.66 3.46 2.67
CA LYS A 74 -17.28 2.35 1.77
C LYS A 74 -16.31 1.36 2.42
N ILE A 75 -15.35 1.86 3.20
CA ILE A 75 -14.38 1.02 3.90
C ILE A 75 -15.04 0.17 4.99
N LYS A 76 -16.09 0.68 5.66
CA LYS A 76 -16.97 -0.04 6.60
C LYS A 76 -16.25 -0.92 7.63
N ARG A 77 -15.06 -0.52 8.10
CA ARG A 77 -14.34 -1.19 9.20
C ARG A 77 -14.61 -0.43 10.50
N LYS A 78 -15.14 -1.12 11.50
CA LYS A 78 -15.52 -0.55 12.81
C LYS A 78 -14.33 -0.02 13.65
N SER A 79 -13.09 -0.29 13.26
CA SER A 79 -11.90 -0.11 14.12
C SER A 79 -10.97 1.04 13.75
N PHE A 80 -11.31 1.91 12.80
CA PHE A 80 -10.41 3.00 12.42
C PHE A 80 -10.57 4.25 13.30
N LEU A 81 -9.54 4.52 14.08
CA LEU A 81 -9.39 5.79 14.79
C LEU A 81 -8.92 6.88 13.82
N PRO A 82 -9.26 8.17 14.03
CA PRO A 82 -8.77 9.28 13.20
C PRO A 82 -7.24 9.33 13.10
N LYS A 83 -6.54 8.91 14.16
CA LYS A 83 -5.08 8.79 14.17
C LYS A 83 -4.55 7.79 13.14
N GLN A 84 -5.35 6.82 12.67
CA GLN A 84 -4.92 5.80 11.72
C GLN A 84 -5.20 6.18 10.26
N TYR A 85 -5.90 7.28 10.01
CA TYR A 85 -6.34 7.68 8.66
C TYR A 85 -5.18 7.86 7.68
N TYR A 86 -4.00 8.27 8.18
CA TYR A 86 -2.79 8.43 7.35
C TYR A 86 -2.26 7.10 6.77
N ASN A 87 -2.53 5.98 7.46
CA ASN A 87 -2.12 4.64 7.03
C ASN A 87 -3.14 3.97 6.11
N ILE A 88 -4.36 4.49 6.03
CA ILE A 88 -5.42 3.90 5.22
C ILE A 88 -5.11 4.16 3.76
N ARG A 89 -5.03 3.06 2.98
CA ARG A 89 -4.77 3.08 1.55
C ARG A 89 -5.86 2.33 0.80
N VAL A 90 -6.25 2.84 -0.37
CA VAL A 90 -7.24 2.23 -1.26
C VAL A 90 -6.63 2.07 -2.64
N CYS A 91 -6.77 0.89 -3.25
CA CYS A 91 -6.22 0.64 -4.59
C CYS A 91 -7.06 1.30 -5.70
N SER A 92 -6.42 1.50 -6.86
CA SER A 92 -6.99 2.09 -8.08
C SER A 92 -8.31 1.47 -8.54
N ASP A 93 -8.47 0.16 -8.40
CA ASP A 93 -9.64 -0.59 -8.90
C ASP A 93 -10.99 -0.16 -8.30
N HIS A 94 -10.97 0.54 -7.15
CA HIS A 94 -12.18 1.02 -6.51
C HIS A 94 -12.63 2.41 -7.01
N PHE A 95 -11.88 2.99 -7.94
CA PHE A 95 -12.20 4.24 -8.61
C PHE A 95 -12.60 3.97 -10.05
N ILE A 96 -13.62 4.67 -10.52
CA ILE A 96 -14.12 4.56 -11.90
C ILE A 96 -12.99 4.86 -12.91
N ASN A 97 -12.19 5.90 -12.63
CA ASN A 97 -11.09 6.34 -13.48
C ASN A 97 -9.72 5.82 -12.99
N GLY A 98 -9.70 4.82 -12.11
CA GLY A 98 -8.46 4.32 -11.49
C GLY A 98 -7.81 5.28 -10.48
N SER A 99 -8.35 6.49 -10.30
CA SER A 99 -7.81 7.52 -9.40
C SER A 99 -8.92 8.33 -8.73
N PRO A 100 -8.63 8.94 -7.55
CA PRO A 100 -9.58 9.82 -6.89
C PRO A 100 -9.72 11.14 -7.66
N SER A 101 -10.96 11.63 -7.86
CA SER A 101 -11.26 12.98 -8.38
C SER A 101 -10.39 14.08 -7.76
N LYS A 102 -10.04 15.12 -8.51
CA LYS A 102 -9.40 16.30 -7.93
C LYS A 102 -10.47 17.18 -7.23
N LEU A 103 -10.06 17.84 -6.14
CA LEU A 103 -10.84 18.85 -5.42
C LEU A 103 -10.23 20.22 -5.74
#